data_AF-G0QLY1-F1
#
_entry.id   AF-G0QLY1-F1
#
_cell.length_a   1.000
_cell.length_b   1.000
_cell.length_c   1.000
_cell.angle_alpha   90.00
_cell.angle_beta   90.00
_cell.angle_gamma   90.00
#
_symmetry.space_group_name_H-M   'P 1'
#
loop_
_entity.id
_entity.type
_entity.pdbx_description
1 polymer ?
#
loop_
_entity_poly.entity_id
_entity_poly.type
_entity_poly.pdbx_seq_one_letter_code
_entity_poly.pdbx_strand_id
1 'polypeptide(L)'
;MQTSNSIQNNYYPQIRNLSLRQLKEIIEEIYRSKSIYDKKYIDQQLPLETMEQHMYTYLNQKYGLKNLIVEWAGAIINGIKNYGNEDNDISVFGKILRNECDEEFRFVQIQIKNTITELLKVIQIYIYIYIYKYIYIYIYLYLYLYLYIQQNLDVCKKQISIKKIYRNYLNSLTKQNSFISKKEAVEIIQYMYNIQESEKLIFKIYTLLLNNKRK
;
A
#
# COMPACT_ATOMS: atom_id res chain seq x y z
N MET A 1 47.27 -51.79 46.53
CA MET A 1 45.89 -52.01 46.07
C MET A 1 45.30 -50.64 45.81
N GLN A 2 45.19 -50.20 44.55
CA GLN A 2 43.92 -50.16 43.80
C GLN A 2 42.79 -49.55 44.65
N THR A 3 42.14 -48.44 44.28
CA THR A 3 41.56 -48.16 42.96
C THR A 3 41.40 -46.67 42.66
N SER A 4 41.66 -46.37 41.40
CA SER A 4 41.33 -45.19 40.60
C SER A 4 39.84 -44.81 40.61
N ASN A 5 39.53 -43.55 40.91
CA ASN A 5 38.27 -42.91 40.53
C ASN A 5 38.51 -42.04 39.28
N SER A 6 38.31 -42.63 38.11
CA SER A 6 38.21 -41.86 36.86
C SER A 6 36.86 -41.15 36.83
N ILE A 7 36.90 -39.84 36.99
CA ILE A 7 35.77 -38.92 36.80
C ILE A 7 35.32 -39.05 35.34
N GLN A 8 34.21 -39.73 35.11
CA GLN A 8 33.48 -39.67 33.85
C GLN A 8 32.83 -38.28 33.77
N ASN A 9 33.54 -37.33 33.16
CA ASN A 9 32.95 -36.07 32.73
C ASN A 9 31.91 -36.38 31.64
N ASN A 10 30.63 -36.42 32.02
CA ASN A 10 29.51 -36.36 31.10
C ASN A 10 29.55 -35.00 30.39
N TYR A 11 30.29 -34.94 29.28
CA TYR A 11 30.23 -33.86 28.32
C TYR A 11 28.89 -33.96 27.58
N TYR A 12 27.83 -33.41 28.17
CA TYR A 12 26.62 -33.14 27.41
C TYR A 12 26.99 -32.09 26.37
N PRO A 13 26.95 -32.42 25.06
CA PRO A 13 27.28 -31.44 24.04
C PRO A 13 26.29 -30.29 24.15
N GLN A 14 26.81 -29.08 24.36
CA GLN A 14 26.01 -27.87 24.27
C GLN A 14 25.35 -27.86 22.89
N ILE A 15 24.01 -27.91 22.87
CA ILE A 15 23.26 -27.90 21.61
C ILE A 15 23.48 -26.53 20.98
N ARG A 16 24.25 -26.51 19.88
CA ARG A 16 24.45 -25.32 19.08
C ARG A 16 23.09 -24.81 18.60
N ASN A 17 22.83 -23.51 18.80
CA ASN A 17 21.62 -22.87 18.29
C ASN A 17 21.94 -22.19 16.96
N LEU A 18 21.22 -22.57 15.91
CA LEU A 18 21.32 -21.96 14.59
C LEU A 18 20.39 -20.76 14.51
N SER A 19 20.87 -19.66 13.94
CA SER A 19 19.96 -18.61 13.45
C SER A 19 19.13 -19.14 12.27
N LEU A 20 17.98 -18.51 12.03
CA LEU A 20 17.11 -18.83 10.89
C LEU A 20 17.87 -18.85 9.57
N ARG A 21 18.72 -17.84 9.35
CA ARG A 21 19.55 -17.72 8.14
C ARG A 21 20.54 -18.88 8.00
N GLN A 22 21.28 -19.18 9.06
CA GLN A 22 22.24 -20.29 9.05
C GLN A 22 21.56 -21.63 8.79
N LEU A 23 20.38 -21.85 9.38
CA LEU A 23 19.61 -23.06 9.13
C LEU A 23 19.23 -23.19 7.66
N LYS A 24 18.72 -22.11 7.03
CA LYS A 24 18.40 -22.11 5.60
C LYS A 24 19.61 -22.38 4.73
N GLU A 25 20.75 -21.75 5.01
CA GLU A 25 21.99 -21.97 4.26
C GLU A 25 22.41 -23.44 4.32
N ILE A 26 22.34 -24.07 5.50
CA ILE A 26 22.67 -25.49 5.68
C ILE A 26 21.69 -26.40 4.96
N ILE A 27 20.38 -26.10 5.01
CA ILE A 27 19.35 -26.86 4.29
C ILE A 27 19.62 -26.85 2.79
N GLU A 28 19.92 -25.69 2.22
CA GLU A 28 20.27 -25.57 0.79
C GLU A 28 21.55 -26.32 0.44
N GLU A 29 22.55 -26.29 1.31
CA GLU A 29 23.77 -27.09 1.12
C GLU A 29 23.49 -28.60 1.13
N ILE A 30 22.62 -29.08 2.03
CA ILE A 30 22.21 -30.49 2.09
C ILE A 30 21.47 -30.88 0.81
N TYR A 31 20.48 -30.08 0.36
CA TYR A 31 19.78 -30.34 -0.90
C TYR A 31 20.72 -30.39 -2.09
N ARG A 32 21.67 -29.46 -2.18
CA ARG A 32 22.65 -29.42 -3.26
C ARG A 32 23.56 -30.64 -3.22
N SER A 33 24.04 -31.01 -2.04
CA SER A 33 24.86 -32.22 -1.84
C SER A 33 24.08 -33.48 -2.25
N LYS A 34 22.81 -33.58 -1.84
CA LYS A 34 21.93 -34.70 -2.14
C LYS A 34 21.69 -34.85 -3.64
N SER A 35 21.38 -33.76 -4.34
CA SER A 35 21.17 -33.78 -5.79
C SER A 35 22.40 -34.28 -6.57
N ILE A 36 23.61 -33.91 -6.11
CA ILE A 36 24.86 -34.39 -6.72
C ILE A 36 25.09 -35.87 -6.41
N TYR A 37 24.80 -36.28 -5.17
CA TYR A 37 24.91 -37.67 -4.73
C TYR A 37 23.98 -38.60 -5.52
N ASP A 38 22.70 -38.23 -5.62
CA ASP A 38 21.69 -39.04 -6.30
C ASP A 38 21.99 -39.22 -7.77
N LYS A 39 22.46 -38.17 -8.45
CA LYS A 39 22.87 -38.27 -9.85
C LYS A 39 23.95 -39.34 -10.03
N LYS A 40 24.98 -39.33 -9.18
CA LYS A 40 26.06 -40.32 -9.23
C LYS A 40 25.56 -41.74 -8.95
N TYR A 41 24.62 -41.91 -8.02
CA TYR A 41 24.12 -43.22 -7.61
C TYR A 41 23.14 -43.80 -8.63
N ILE A 42 22.30 -42.97 -9.24
CA ILE A 42 21.45 -43.35 -10.38
C ILE A 42 22.31 -43.83 -11.54
N ASP A 43 23.36 -43.07 -11.89
CA ASP A 43 24.30 -43.45 -12.96
C ASP A 43 24.98 -44.80 -12.69
N GLN A 44 25.12 -45.18 -11.41
CA GLN A 44 25.73 -46.43 -10.95
C GLN A 44 24.72 -47.54 -10.62
N GLN A 45 23.42 -47.29 -10.82
CA GLN A 45 22.32 -48.19 -10.44
C GLN A 45 22.36 -48.63 -8.96
N LEU A 46 22.82 -47.74 -8.08
CA LEU A 46 22.88 -47.95 -6.64
C LEU A 46 21.61 -47.43 -5.96
N PRO A 47 21.22 -48.01 -4.80
CA PRO A 47 20.07 -47.53 -4.03
C PRO A 47 20.28 -46.09 -3.54
N LEU A 48 19.22 -45.29 -3.61
CA LEU A 48 19.21 -43.92 -3.10
C LEU A 48 19.00 -43.91 -1.59
N GLU A 49 19.65 -42.95 -0.92
CA GLU A 49 19.43 -42.68 0.50
C GLU A 49 18.23 -41.76 0.72
N THR A 50 17.63 -41.79 1.90
CA THR A 50 16.65 -40.77 2.32
C THR A 50 17.35 -39.44 2.64
N MET A 51 16.61 -38.33 2.65
CA MET A 51 17.14 -37.03 3.09
C MET A 51 17.78 -37.07 4.50
N GLU A 52 17.19 -37.84 5.44
CA GLU A 52 17.75 -37.99 6.79
C GLU A 52 19.10 -38.69 6.77
N GLN A 53 19.20 -39.82 6.07
CA GLN A 53 20.46 -40.55 5.91
C GLN A 53 21.51 -39.67 5.23
N HIS A 54 21.13 -38.99 4.15
CA HIS A 54 22.03 -38.13 3.41
C HIS A 54 22.48 -36.91 4.23
N MET A 55 21.65 -36.37 5.13
CA MET A 55 22.07 -35.32 6.05
C MET A 55 23.27 -35.79 6.89
N TYR A 56 23.22 -37.00 7.44
CA TYR A 56 24.37 -37.55 8.17
C TYR A 56 25.57 -37.81 7.26
N THR A 57 25.36 -38.32 6.04
CA THR A 57 26.41 -38.49 5.02
C THR A 57 27.11 -37.16 4.71
N TYR A 58 26.35 -36.09 4.48
CA TYR A 58 26.85 -34.74 4.23
C TYR A 58 27.61 -34.18 5.45
N LEU A 59 27.06 -34.31 6.67
CA LEU A 59 27.72 -33.83 7.89
C LEU A 59 29.05 -34.59 8.12
N ASN A 60 29.07 -35.89 7.83
CA ASN A 60 30.28 -36.69 7.93
C ASN A 60 31.34 -36.24 6.91
N GLN A 61 30.95 -35.97 5.66
CA GLN A 61 31.84 -35.43 4.64
C GLN A 61 32.37 -34.03 4.99
N LYS A 62 31.52 -33.17 5.58
CA LYS A 62 31.88 -31.78 5.89
C LYS A 62 32.74 -31.62 7.14
N TYR A 63 32.52 -32.43 8.19
CA TYR A 63 33.17 -32.26 9.48
C TYR A 63 34.09 -33.41 9.90
N GLY A 64 33.83 -34.65 9.45
CA GLY A 64 34.64 -35.85 9.73
C GLY A 64 34.68 -36.35 11.19
N LEU A 65 34.31 -35.52 12.17
CA LEU A 65 34.32 -35.86 13.61
C LEU A 65 32.93 -36.20 14.12
N LYS A 66 32.77 -37.39 14.74
CA LYS A 66 31.48 -37.88 15.27
C LYS A 66 30.79 -36.88 16.19
N ASN A 67 31.52 -36.23 17.09
CA ASN A 67 30.95 -35.27 18.04
C ASN A 67 30.35 -34.05 17.33
N LEU A 68 31.04 -33.52 16.31
CA LEU A 68 30.54 -32.40 15.52
C LEU A 68 29.29 -32.80 14.72
N ILE A 69 29.28 -34.01 14.15
CA ILE A 69 28.11 -34.52 13.41
C ILE A 69 26.88 -34.55 14.31
N VAL A 70 27.00 -35.08 15.53
CA VAL A 70 25.89 -35.13 16.49
C VAL A 70 25.44 -33.73 16.92
N GLU A 71 26.38 -32.83 17.20
CA GLU A 71 26.08 -31.44 17.56
C GLU A 71 25.31 -30.71 16.44
N TRP A 72 25.78 -30.81 15.19
CA TRP A 72 25.15 -30.17 14.04
C TRP A 72 23.80 -30.79 13.68
N ALA A 73 23.67 -32.12 13.73
CA ALA A 73 22.38 -32.79 13.53
C ALA A 73 21.35 -32.34 14.59
N GLY A 74 21.76 -32.30 15.86
CA GLY A 74 20.92 -31.78 16.94
C GLY A 74 20.52 -30.31 16.74
N ALA A 75 21.46 -29.48 16.29
CA ALA A 75 21.24 -28.07 15.98
C ALA A 75 20.23 -27.87 14.84
N ILE A 76 20.33 -28.67 13.77
CA ILE A 76 19.39 -28.66 12.64
C ILE A 76 17.99 -29.07 13.11
N ILE A 77 17.87 -30.18 13.85
CA ILE A 77 16.58 -30.68 14.36
C ILE A 77 15.95 -29.65 15.31
N ASN A 78 16.73 -29.03 16.19
CA ASN A 78 16.25 -27.96 17.07
C ASN A 78 15.80 -26.74 16.27
N GLY A 79 16.58 -26.34 15.27
CA GLY A 79 16.23 -25.25 14.35
C GLY A 79 14.90 -25.50 13.63
N ILE A 80 14.67 -26.73 13.13
CA ILE A 80 13.41 -27.12 12.49
C ILE A 80 12.24 -26.97 13.46
N LYS A 81 12.39 -27.42 14.72
CA LYS A 81 11.35 -27.29 15.74
C LYS A 81 11.02 -25.82 16.06
N ASN A 82 12.04 -24.97 16.12
CA ASN A 82 11.88 -23.57 16.52
C ASN A 82 11.31 -22.71 15.38
N TYR A 83 11.78 -22.91 14.15
CA TYR A 83 11.42 -22.03 13.02
C TYR A 83 10.38 -22.63 12.07
N GLY A 84 10.03 -23.92 12.20
CA GLY A 84 9.11 -24.60 11.27
C GLY A 84 7.67 -24.08 11.27
N ASN A 85 7.26 -23.34 12.31
CA ASN A 85 5.94 -22.69 12.37
C ASN A 85 5.94 -21.32 11.68
N GLU A 86 7.10 -20.68 11.59
CA GLU A 86 7.26 -19.32 11.04
C GLU A 86 7.70 -19.36 9.59
N ASP A 87 8.46 -20.39 9.20
CA ASP A 87 9.08 -20.50 7.90
C ASP A 87 8.72 -21.80 7.18
N ASN A 88 8.07 -21.64 6.02
CA ASN A 88 7.56 -22.74 5.25
C ASN A 88 8.66 -23.60 4.60
N ASP A 89 9.83 -23.05 4.25
CA ASP A 89 10.94 -23.86 3.70
C ASP A 89 11.47 -24.83 4.76
N ILE A 90 11.62 -24.33 5.99
CA ILE A 90 12.09 -25.14 7.12
C ILE A 90 11.04 -26.18 7.51
N SER A 91 9.75 -25.82 7.49
CA SER A 91 8.65 -26.76 7.73
C SER A 91 8.66 -27.93 6.74
N VAL A 92 8.80 -27.63 5.44
CA VAL A 92 8.86 -28.63 4.38
C VAL A 92 10.09 -29.50 4.52
N PHE A 93 11.26 -28.93 4.74
CA PHE A 93 12.48 -29.71 4.98
C PHE A 93 12.33 -30.65 6.19
N GLY A 94 11.71 -30.18 7.28
CA GLY A 94 11.43 -31.01 8.45
C GLY A 94 10.50 -32.20 8.15
N LYS A 95 9.51 -32.03 7.27
CA LYS A 95 8.63 -33.12 6.81
C LYS A 95 9.36 -34.09 5.90
N ILE A 96 10.18 -33.58 4.99
CA ILE A 96 11.03 -34.39 4.10
C ILE A 96 11.99 -35.26 4.92
N LEU A 97 12.66 -34.67 5.91
CA LEU A 97 13.53 -35.41 6.83
C LEU A 97 12.82 -36.55 7.55
N ARG A 98 11.55 -36.38 7.92
CA ARG A 98 10.74 -37.43 8.57
C ARG A 98 10.07 -38.40 7.59
N ASN A 99 10.37 -38.29 6.30
CA ASN A 99 9.70 -39.04 5.23
C ASN A 99 8.17 -38.85 5.22
N GLU A 100 7.67 -37.73 5.74
CA GLU A 100 6.25 -37.35 5.70
C GLU A 100 5.87 -36.68 4.38
N CYS A 101 6.88 -36.28 3.59
CA CYS A 101 6.75 -35.54 2.34
C CYS A 101 7.87 -35.93 1.39
N ASP A 102 7.57 -35.99 0.10
CA ASP A 102 8.54 -36.27 -0.97
C ASP A 102 9.55 -35.12 -1.10
N GLU A 103 10.81 -35.44 -1.39
CA GLU A 103 11.88 -34.48 -1.64
C GLU A 103 11.57 -33.55 -2.82
N GLU A 104 10.84 -34.05 -3.83
CA GLU A 104 10.45 -33.28 -5.00
C GLU A 104 9.37 -32.23 -4.71
N PHE A 105 8.66 -32.33 -3.58
CA PHE A 105 7.63 -31.37 -3.20
C PHE A 105 8.17 -29.93 -3.07
N ARG A 106 9.46 -29.78 -2.75
CA ARG A 106 10.11 -28.47 -2.70
C ARG A 106 10.03 -27.72 -4.04
N PHE A 107 10.03 -28.43 -5.17
CA PHE A 107 9.90 -27.79 -6.49
C PHE A 107 8.50 -27.25 -6.71
N VAL A 108 7.48 -27.97 -6.27
CA VAL A 108 6.08 -27.52 -6.28
C VAL A 108 5.93 -26.28 -5.38
N GLN A 109 6.51 -26.33 -4.18
CA GLN A 109 6.54 -25.19 -3.26
C GLN A 109 7.19 -23.95 -3.88
N ILE A 110 8.34 -24.10 -4.55
CA ILE A 110 9.02 -23.00 -5.26
C ILE A 110 8.13 -22.42 -6.35
N GLN A 111 7.47 -23.27 -7.14
CA GLN A 111 6.56 -22.80 -8.19
C GLN A 111 5.41 -21.97 -7.59
N ILE A 112 4.77 -22.46 -6.53
CA ILE A 112 3.68 -21.75 -5.85
C ILE A 112 4.17 -20.40 -5.30
N LYS A 113 5.34 -20.37 -4.65
CA LYS A 113 5.94 -19.12 -4.14
C LYS A 113 6.19 -18.11 -5.26
N ASN A 114 6.71 -18.57 -6.39
CA ASN A 114 6.95 -17.71 -7.54
C ASN A 114 5.62 -17.17 -8.09
N THR A 115 4.60 -18.02 -8.25
CA THR A 115 3.27 -17.59 -8.72
C THR A 115 2.65 -16.55 -7.77
N ILE A 116 2.69 -16.78 -6.45
CA ILE A 116 2.19 -15.81 -5.46
C ILE A 116 2.96 -14.48 -5.58
N THR A 117 4.27 -14.54 -5.72
CA THR A 117 5.11 -13.34 -5.87
C THR A 117 4.74 -12.55 -7.12
N GLU A 118 4.53 -13.22 -8.25
CA GLU A 118 4.10 -12.57 -9.49
C GLU A 118 2.69 -11.98 -9.37
N LEU A 119 1.75 -12.70 -8.75
CA LEU A 119 0.40 -12.18 -8.50
C LEU A 119 0.43 -10.94 -7.59
N LEU A 120 1.25 -10.95 -6.54
CA LEU A 120 1.42 -9.79 -5.65
C LEU A 120 1.97 -8.58 -6.40
N LYS A 121 2.93 -8.76 -7.32
CA LYS A 121 3.43 -7.66 -8.17
C LYS A 121 2.32 -7.06 -9.02
N VAL A 122 1.49 -7.90 -9.65
CA VAL A 122 0.35 -7.43 -10.46
C VAL A 122 -0.65 -6.65 -9.60
N ILE A 123 -0.97 -7.16 -8.41
CA ILE A 123 -1.87 -6.48 -7.47
C ILE A 123 -1.30 -5.13 -7.03
N GLN A 124 0.00 -5.07 -6.71
CA GLN A 124 0.67 -3.82 -6.35
C GLN A 124 0.59 -2.77 -7.47
N ILE A 125 0.84 -3.19 -8.72
CA ILE A 125 0.71 -2.32 -9.89
C ILE A 125 -0.73 -1.83 -10.05
N TYR A 126 -1.71 -2.71 -9.89
CA TYR A 126 -3.12 -2.35 -9.99
C TYR A 126 -3.53 -1.32 -8.94
N ILE A 127 -3.15 -1.54 -7.68
CA ILE A 127 -3.38 -0.60 -6.57
C ILE A 127 -2.74 0.75 -6.88
N TYR A 128 -1.50 0.76 -7.36
CA TYR A 128 -0.80 1.98 -7.74
C TYR A 128 -1.55 2.77 -8.84
N ILE A 129 -1.97 2.09 -9.92
CA ILE A 129 -2.74 2.71 -11.00
C ILE A 129 -4.07 3.26 -10.48
N TYR A 130 -4.76 2.52 -9.61
CA TYR A 130 -6.03 2.94 -9.02
C TYR A 130 -5.87 4.21 -8.18
N ILE A 131 -4.86 4.25 -7.31
CA ILE A 131 -4.54 5.43 -6.49
C ILE A 131 -4.22 6.64 -7.38
N TYR A 132 -3.40 6.45 -8.41
CA TYR A 132 -3.05 7.52 -9.35
C TYR A 132 -4.28 8.08 -10.07
N LYS A 133 -5.16 7.21 -10.55
CA LYS A 133 -6.43 7.61 -11.20
C LYS A 133 -7.33 8.40 -10.25
N TYR A 134 -7.44 7.97 -9.00
CA TYR A 134 -8.23 8.66 -7.98
C TYR A 134 -7.69 10.07 -7.71
N ILE A 135 -6.37 10.21 -7.52
CA ILE A 135 -5.70 11.50 -7.32
C ILE A 135 -5.93 12.43 -8.52
N TYR A 136 -5.81 11.91 -9.74
CA TYR A 136 -6.04 12.68 -10.97
C TYR A 136 -7.47 13.24 -11.04
N ILE A 137 -8.48 12.40 -10.78
CA ILE A 137 -9.89 12.82 -10.75
C ILE A 137 -10.12 13.89 -9.68
N TYR A 138 -9.55 13.71 -8.49
CA TYR A 138 -9.67 14.67 -7.40
C TYR A 138 -9.08 16.04 -7.76
N ILE A 139 -7.88 16.07 -8.35
CA ILE A 139 -7.23 17.31 -8.81
C ILE A 139 -8.08 17.99 -9.89
N TYR A 140 -8.63 17.22 -10.83
CA TYR A 140 -9.48 17.76 -11.90
C TYR A 140 -10.75 18.41 -11.33
N LEU A 141 -11.44 17.72 -10.41
CA LEU A 141 -12.63 18.26 -9.74
C LEU A 141 -12.32 19.52 -8.94
N TYR A 142 -11.19 19.53 -8.22
CA TYR A 142 -10.75 20.70 -7.47
C TYR A 142 -10.49 21.89 -8.40
N LEU A 143 -9.79 21.68 -9.51
CA LEU A 143 -9.50 22.74 -10.49
C LEU A 143 -10.78 23.26 -11.15
N TYR A 144 -11.71 22.35 -11.49
CA TYR A 144 -13.01 22.71 -12.05
C TYR A 144 -13.82 23.59 -11.06
N LEU A 145 -13.89 23.19 -9.79
CA LEU A 145 -14.57 23.95 -8.75
C LEU A 145 -13.91 25.33 -8.54
N TYR A 146 -12.58 25.38 -8.53
CA TYR A 146 -11.83 26.63 -8.41
C TYR A 146 -12.15 27.60 -9.57
N LEU A 147 -12.13 27.11 -10.81
CA LEU A 147 -12.48 27.91 -11.99
C LEU A 147 -13.95 28.38 -11.95
N TYR A 148 -14.85 27.52 -11.52
CA TYR A 148 -16.27 27.84 -11.36
C TYR A 148 -16.48 28.96 -10.32
N ILE A 149 -15.81 28.89 -9.17
CA ILE A 149 -15.88 29.94 -8.15
C ILE A 149 -15.31 31.25 -8.69
N GLN A 150 -14.17 31.21 -9.40
CA GLN A 150 -13.54 32.42 -9.93
C GLN A 150 -14.42 33.15 -10.94
N GLN A 151 -15.05 32.41 -11.88
CA GLN A 151 -15.99 33.01 -12.84
C GLN A 151 -17.15 33.72 -12.15
N ASN A 152 -17.73 33.10 -11.12
CA ASN A 152 -18.81 33.70 -10.34
C ASN A 152 -18.34 34.94 -9.55
N LEU A 153 -17.12 34.91 -9.02
CA LEU A 153 -16.54 36.04 -8.30
C LEU A 153 -16.33 37.26 -9.22
N ASP A 154 -15.90 37.03 -10.47
CA ASP A 154 -15.70 38.08 -11.46
C ASP A 154 -17.03 38.72 -11.90
N VAL A 155 -18.10 37.94 -12.04
CA VAL A 155 -19.46 38.45 -12.27
C VAL A 155 -19.90 39.36 -11.10
N CYS A 156 -19.69 38.93 -9.85
CA CYS A 156 -20.01 39.73 -8.67
C CYS A 156 -19.21 41.04 -8.61
N LYS A 157 -17.91 41.00 -8.88
CA LYS A 157 -17.06 42.21 -8.94
C LYS A 157 -17.57 43.21 -9.98
N LYS A 158 -17.97 42.73 -11.16
CA LYS A 158 -18.53 43.58 -12.22
C LYS A 158 -19.83 44.26 -11.78
N GLN A 159 -20.73 43.54 -11.12
CA GLN A 159 -21.98 44.11 -10.59
C GLN A 159 -21.74 45.17 -9.51
N ILE A 160 -20.76 44.96 -8.61
CA ILE A 160 -20.40 45.94 -7.57
C ILE A 160 -19.85 47.22 -8.20
N SER A 161 -18.95 47.12 -9.19
CA SER A 161 -18.42 48.28 -9.90
C SER A 161 -19.51 49.09 -10.60
N ILE A 162 -20.47 48.42 -11.24
CA ILE A 162 -21.65 49.07 -11.84
C ILE A 162 -22.44 49.81 -10.75
N LYS A 163 -22.82 49.15 -9.65
CA LYS A 163 -23.54 49.79 -8.53
C LYS A 163 -22.82 51.04 -7.99
N LYS A 164 -21.47 51.01 -7.92
CA LYS A 164 -20.67 52.15 -7.47
C LYS A 164 -20.71 53.33 -8.45
N ILE A 165 -20.57 53.06 -9.75
CA ILE A 165 -20.68 54.09 -10.82
C ILE A 165 -22.07 54.75 -10.75
N TYR A 166 -23.13 53.96 -10.64
CA TYR A 166 -24.50 54.49 -10.55
C TYR A 166 -24.76 55.29 -9.29
N ARG A 167 -24.26 54.87 -8.12
CA ARG A 167 -24.37 55.65 -6.89
C ARG A 167 -23.69 57.02 -7.04
N ASN A 168 -22.53 57.08 -7.70
CA ASN A 168 -21.84 58.35 -7.96
C ASN A 168 -22.65 59.25 -8.91
N TYR A 169 -23.26 58.68 -9.94
CA TYR A 169 -24.15 59.41 -10.85
C TYR A 169 -25.38 59.97 -10.13
N LEU A 170 -26.10 59.16 -9.35
CA LEU A 170 -27.23 59.61 -8.54
C LEU A 170 -26.83 60.73 -7.57
N ASN A 171 -25.68 60.60 -6.91
CA ASN A 171 -25.16 61.65 -6.03
C ASN A 171 -24.85 62.96 -6.77
N SER A 172 -24.41 62.90 -8.04
CA SER A 172 -24.23 64.09 -8.88
C SER A 172 -25.55 64.75 -9.27
N LEU A 173 -26.59 63.96 -9.58
CA LEU A 173 -27.92 64.47 -9.88
C LEU A 173 -28.59 65.14 -8.67
N THR A 174 -28.46 64.53 -7.48
CA THR A 174 -29.00 65.12 -6.24
C THR A 174 -28.34 66.45 -5.86
N LYS A 175 -27.10 66.68 -6.29
CA LYS A 175 -26.41 67.98 -6.08
C LYS A 175 -26.84 69.06 -7.07
N GLN A 176 -27.49 68.70 -8.18
CA GLN A 176 -27.87 69.62 -9.24
C GLN A 176 -29.33 70.11 -9.18
N ASN A 177 -30.11 69.77 -8.14
CA ASN A 177 -31.54 70.14 -8.02
C ASN A 177 -32.37 69.81 -9.29
N SER A 178 -32.00 68.77 -10.04
CA SER A 178 -32.77 68.32 -11.19
C SER A 178 -33.80 67.27 -10.77
N PHE A 179 -35.07 67.53 -11.06
CA PHE A 179 -36.14 66.53 -10.93
C PHE A 179 -35.88 65.41 -11.94
N ILE A 180 -35.46 64.22 -11.46
CA ILE A 180 -35.40 63.02 -12.30
C ILE A 180 -36.80 62.72 -12.82
N SER A 181 -36.94 62.61 -14.13
CA SER A 181 -38.22 62.27 -14.73
C SER A 181 -38.57 60.82 -14.42
N LYS A 182 -39.88 60.54 -14.31
CA LYS A 182 -40.40 59.20 -14.03
C LYS A 182 -39.94 58.14 -15.05
N LYS A 183 -39.66 58.57 -16.29
CA LYS A 183 -39.17 57.71 -17.38
C LYS A 183 -37.71 57.30 -17.14
N GLU A 184 -36.86 58.26 -16.77
CA GLU A 184 -35.46 58.00 -16.43
C GLU A 184 -35.34 57.08 -15.20
N ALA A 185 -36.20 57.25 -14.19
CA ALA A 185 -36.21 56.38 -13.02
C ALA A 185 -36.54 54.91 -13.37
N VAL A 186 -37.44 54.67 -14.33
CA VAL A 186 -37.80 53.33 -14.80
C VAL A 186 -36.66 52.70 -15.59
N GLU A 187 -36.05 53.45 -16.50
CA GLU A 187 -34.90 52.98 -17.29
C GLU A 187 -33.70 52.63 -16.39
N ILE A 188 -33.48 53.42 -15.33
CA ILE A 188 -32.44 53.14 -14.33
C ILE A 188 -32.74 51.83 -13.57
N ILE A 189 -33.99 51.59 -13.16
CA ILE A 189 -34.35 50.37 -12.41
C ILE A 189 -34.29 49.13 -13.29
N GLN A 190 -34.75 49.22 -14.55
CA GLN A 190 -34.66 48.14 -15.54
C GLN A 190 -33.22 47.79 -15.91
N TYR A 191 -32.32 48.77 -15.89
CA TYR A 191 -30.90 48.52 -16.12
C TYR A 191 -30.20 47.88 -14.89
N MET A 192 -30.62 48.23 -13.67
CA MET A 192 -29.93 47.82 -12.44
C MET A 192 -30.36 46.45 -11.89
N TYR A 193 -31.54 45.96 -12.27
CA TYR A 193 -32.12 44.73 -11.75
C TYR A 193 -32.49 43.79 -12.88
N ASN A 194 -32.52 42.48 -12.58
CA ASN A 194 -33.19 41.51 -13.43
C ASN A 194 -34.61 42.01 -13.73
N ILE A 195 -35.09 41.79 -14.96
CA ILE A 195 -36.41 42.22 -15.47
C ILE A 195 -37.51 42.02 -14.42
N GLN A 196 -37.60 40.85 -13.80
CA GLN A 196 -38.64 40.48 -12.84
C GLN A 196 -38.54 41.23 -11.50
N GLU A 197 -37.33 41.59 -11.05
CA GLU A 197 -37.12 42.41 -9.85
C GLU A 197 -37.33 43.89 -10.14
N SER A 198 -36.92 44.33 -11.34
CA SER A 198 -37.09 45.69 -11.81
C SER A 198 -38.57 46.07 -11.87
N GLU A 199 -39.42 45.17 -12.38
CA GLU A 199 -40.86 45.35 -12.47
C GLU A 199 -41.52 45.49 -11.10
N LYS A 200 -41.14 44.63 -10.13
CA LYS A 200 -41.66 44.71 -8.75
C LYS A 200 -41.28 46.02 -8.07
N LEU A 201 -40.03 46.47 -8.27
CA LEU A 201 -39.54 47.70 -7.65
C LEU A 201 -40.18 48.94 -8.29
N ILE A 202 -40.29 48.95 -9.62
CA ILE A 202 -41.03 49.97 -10.36
C ILE A 202 -42.47 50.04 -9.86
N PHE A 203 -43.17 48.91 -9.80
CA PHE A 203 -44.55 48.86 -9.35
C PHE A 203 -44.72 49.48 -7.95
N LYS A 204 -43.87 49.10 -6.99
CA LYS A 204 -43.91 49.64 -5.62
C LYS A 204 -43.67 51.15 -5.56
N ILE A 205 -42.73 51.67 -6.36
CA ILE A 205 -42.47 53.12 -6.47
C ILE A 205 -43.68 53.84 -7.04
N TYR A 206 -44.32 53.28 -8.07
CA TYR A 206 -45.54 53.84 -8.65
C TYR A 206 -46.68 53.90 -7.62
N THR A 207 -46.86 52.86 -6.81
CA THR A 207 -47.89 52.84 -5.75
C THR A 207 -47.65 53.93 -4.70
N LEU A 208 -46.40 54.13 -4.29
CA LEU A 208 -46.04 55.15 -3.30
C LEU A 208 -46.23 56.57 -3.82
N LEU A 209 -45.88 56.83 -5.08
CA LEU A 209 -46.07 58.14 -5.73
C LEU A 209 -47.56 58.49 -5.90
N LEU A 210 -48.40 57.50 -6.21
CA LEU A 210 -49.86 57.69 -6.31
C LEU A 210 -50.47 58.02 -4.95
N ASN A 211 -49.98 57.40 -3.87
CA ASN A 211 -50.46 57.67 -2.51
C ASN A 211 -50.05 59.05 -1.99
N ASN A 212 -48.87 59.55 -2.38
CA ASN A 212 -48.43 60.90 -2.02
C ASN A 212 -49.15 62.04 -2.76
N LYS A 213 -49.79 61.77 -3.91
CA LYS A 213 -50.60 62.78 -4.63
C LYS A 213 -52.04 62.94 -4.09
N ARG A 214 -52.46 62.07 -3.17
CA ARG A 214 -53.80 62.10 -2.54
C ARG A 214 -53.80 62.76 -1.15
N LYS A 215 -52.66 63.28 -0.70
CA LYS A 215 -52.51 64.12 0.49
C LYS A 215 -52.14 65.52 0.06
#